data_AF-A0A537BNG0-F1
#
_entry.id   AF-A0A537BNG0-F1
#
_cell.length_a   1.000
_cell.length_b   1.000
_cell.length_c   1.000
_cell.angle_alpha   90.00
_cell.angle_beta   90.00
_cell.angle_gamma   90.00
#
_symmetry.space_group_name_H-M   'P 1'
#
loop_
_entity.id
_entity.type
_entity.pdbx_description
1 polymer ?
#
loop_
_entity_poly.entity_id
_entity_poly.type
_entity_poly.pdbx_seq_one_letter_code
_entity_poly.pdbx_strand_id
1 'polypeptide(L)'
;MNRSTKGMNSHRKKMLTRLFIGASIALLGTAVLANPFVLDWRVIGFGQDTGTCVGSFMSGCTSTPAGSVQGTHIGSGTFALSVTAGSDNGGPTDPSNHATNSSGGKCLPANNSSGLLGPIPGTVTAADGSTINFNTVGWLCQEAGNPSPYHYNGTYRITGGTGRFSTAVGGGSLTYTVDTGVITSNNSYMKIDGTINF
;
A
#
# COMPACT_ATOMS: atom_id res chain seq x y z
N MET A 1 -66.53 50.22 56.27
CA MET A 1 -66.39 51.60 55.78
C MET A 1 -65.34 52.32 56.63
N ASN A 2 -64.46 53.09 55.99
CA ASN A 2 -63.38 54.00 56.49
C ASN A 2 -62.15 53.36 57.16
N ARG A 3 -61.00 53.22 56.47
CA ARG A 3 -59.93 54.21 56.08
C ARG A 3 -59.19 54.81 57.28
N SER A 4 -57.87 54.54 57.40
CA SER A 4 -56.81 55.57 57.41
C SER A 4 -55.40 54.96 57.36
N THR A 5 -54.44 55.77 56.89
CA THR A 5 -53.19 55.46 56.17
C THR A 5 -51.90 55.78 56.94
N LYS A 6 -50.80 55.07 56.64
CA LYS A 6 -49.38 55.48 56.46
C LYS A 6 -48.52 54.20 56.60
N GLY A 7 -47.65 53.74 55.71
CA GLY A 7 -46.85 54.42 54.70
C GLY A 7 -45.47 54.78 55.25
N MET A 8 -44.46 53.91 55.10
CA MET A 8 -43.15 54.31 54.57
C MET A 8 -42.29 53.12 54.12
N ASN A 9 -41.71 53.31 52.93
CA ASN A 9 -40.91 52.40 52.12
C ASN A 9 -39.53 52.07 52.72
N SER A 10 -39.03 50.88 52.40
CA SER A 10 -37.62 50.74 51.98
C SER A 10 -37.54 49.79 50.77
N HIS A 11 -37.28 50.39 49.61
CA HIS A 11 -36.94 49.69 48.38
C HIS A 11 -35.47 49.27 48.39
N ARG A 12 -35.17 48.02 48.02
CA ARG A 12 -34.18 47.62 46.97
C ARG A 12 -34.15 46.09 46.90
N LYS A 13 -34.80 45.51 45.89
CA LYS A 13 -34.25 45.09 44.57
C LYS A 13 -33.36 43.84 44.65
N LYS A 14 -33.97 42.73 44.19
CA LYS A 14 -33.46 41.68 43.28
C LYS A 14 -32.13 41.01 43.62
N MET A 15 -32.13 39.69 43.81
CA MET A 15 -31.86 38.75 42.71
C MET A 15 -32.12 37.30 43.09
N LEU A 16 -32.73 36.58 42.15
CA LEU A 16 -32.95 35.15 42.10
C LEU A 16 -31.61 34.45 41.83
N THR A 17 -31.28 33.34 42.51
CA THR A 17 -30.42 32.32 41.91
C THR A 17 -30.85 30.94 42.41
N ARG A 18 -31.58 30.23 41.54
CA ARG A 18 -31.90 28.82 41.70
C ARG A 18 -30.68 28.01 41.25
N LEU A 19 -30.11 27.20 42.13
CA LEU A 19 -29.08 26.24 41.77
C LEU A 19 -29.74 24.87 41.59
N PHE A 20 -29.85 24.43 40.34
CA PHE A 20 -30.23 23.06 39.97
C PHE A 20 -29.01 22.15 40.20
N ILE A 21 -29.12 21.16 41.09
CA ILE A 21 -28.15 20.07 41.18
C ILE A 21 -28.63 18.98 40.21
N GLY A 22 -28.14 19.05 38.97
CA GLY A 22 -28.36 18.04 37.95
C GLY A 22 -27.44 16.84 38.14
N ALA A 23 -28.02 15.65 38.25
CA ALA A 23 -27.31 14.38 38.32
C ALA A 23 -26.46 14.18 37.05
N SER A 24 -25.14 14.07 37.22
CA SER A 24 -24.23 13.67 36.15
C SER A 24 -24.26 12.15 36.01
N ILE A 25 -25.00 11.65 35.02
CA ILE A 25 -24.85 10.26 34.55
C ILE A 25 -23.54 10.24 33.75
N ALA A 26 -22.48 9.71 34.35
CA ALA A 26 -21.25 9.43 33.63
C ALA A 26 -21.55 8.32 32.61
N LEU A 27 -21.60 8.69 31.33
CA LEU A 27 -21.62 7.75 30.22
C LEU A 27 -20.25 7.05 30.20
N LEU A 28 -20.15 5.90 30.85
CA LEU A 28 -19.05 4.96 30.62
C LEU A 28 -19.23 4.42 29.20
N GLY A 29 -18.79 5.19 28.21
CA GLY A 29 -18.56 4.68 26.88
C GLY A 29 -17.51 3.61 27.00
N THR A 30 -17.92 2.35 26.98
CA THR A 30 -17.02 1.24 26.74
C THR A 30 -16.36 1.54 25.40
N ALA A 31 -15.08 1.92 25.41
CA ALA A 31 -14.25 1.83 24.23
C ALA A 31 -14.26 0.35 23.85
N VAL A 32 -15.14 -0.03 22.93
CA VAL A 32 -15.00 -1.29 22.22
C VAL A 32 -13.70 -1.11 21.46
N LEU A 33 -12.61 -1.65 22.04
CA LEU A 33 -11.42 -1.96 21.27
C LEU A 33 -11.92 -2.92 20.19
N ALA A 34 -12.23 -2.38 19.01
CA ALA A 34 -12.36 -3.20 17.82
C ALA A 34 -11.05 -3.98 17.76
N ASN A 35 -11.12 -5.29 17.92
CA ASN A 35 -9.98 -6.13 17.59
C ASN A 35 -9.64 -5.76 16.14
N PRO A 36 -8.44 -5.22 15.85
CA PRO A 36 -8.05 -5.01 14.48
C PRO A 36 -7.99 -6.40 13.86
N PHE A 37 -9.03 -6.78 13.11
CA PHE A 37 -9.05 -8.06 12.43
C PHE A 37 -8.02 -7.94 11.32
N VAL A 38 -6.79 -8.33 11.65
CA VAL A 38 -5.73 -8.53 10.67
C VAL A 38 -6.13 -9.73 9.85
N LEU A 39 -6.41 -9.51 8.57
CA LEU A 39 -6.84 -10.54 7.62
C LEU A 39 -5.68 -10.96 6.72
N ASP A 40 -5.75 -12.19 6.22
CA ASP A 40 -4.83 -12.69 5.21
C ASP A 40 -5.06 -11.97 3.87
N TRP A 41 -4.01 -11.38 3.32
CA TRP A 41 -4.06 -10.71 2.03
C TRP A 41 -3.30 -11.53 0.99
N ARG A 42 -4.03 -12.15 0.07
CA ARG A 42 -3.46 -12.93 -1.02
C ARG A 42 -4.01 -12.51 -2.36
N VAL A 43 -3.10 -12.23 -3.29
CA VAL A 43 -3.40 -11.90 -4.69
C VAL A 43 -2.48 -12.71 -5.60
N ILE A 44 -3.04 -13.36 -6.60
CA ILE A 44 -2.32 -14.07 -7.64
C ILE A 44 -2.66 -13.45 -8.98
N GLY A 45 -1.66 -13.30 -9.85
CA GLY A 45 -1.81 -12.57 -11.11
C GLY A 45 -1.11 -13.23 -12.28
N PHE A 46 -1.64 -12.97 -13.46
CA PHE A 46 -1.03 -13.29 -14.74
C PHE A 46 -1.17 -12.10 -15.68
N GLY A 47 -0.12 -11.83 -16.46
CA GLY A 47 -0.10 -10.69 -17.34
C GLY A 47 1.09 -10.67 -18.26
N GLN A 48 1.49 -9.47 -18.68
CA GLN A 48 2.67 -9.25 -19.50
C GLN A 48 3.55 -8.17 -18.89
N ASP A 49 4.85 -8.32 -19.05
CA ASP A 49 5.83 -7.27 -18.78
C ASP A 49 6.16 -6.52 -20.08
N THR A 50 6.03 -5.20 -20.03
CA THR A 50 6.31 -4.29 -21.16
C THR A 50 7.49 -3.35 -20.87
N GLY A 51 8.21 -3.61 -19.77
CA GLY A 51 9.37 -2.84 -19.34
C GLY A 51 10.62 -3.11 -20.18
N THR A 52 11.62 -2.26 -20.00
CA THR A 52 12.90 -2.35 -20.73
C THR A 52 13.77 -3.52 -20.29
N CYS A 53 13.57 -4.05 -19.08
CA CYS A 53 14.31 -5.22 -18.57
C CYS A 53 14.07 -6.50 -19.40
N VAL A 54 12.98 -6.56 -20.16
CA VAL A 54 12.70 -7.67 -21.09
C VAL A 54 13.77 -7.77 -22.18
N GLY A 55 14.17 -6.64 -22.77
CA GLY A 55 15.16 -6.63 -23.86
C GLY A 55 16.60 -6.57 -23.35
N SER A 56 16.82 -5.87 -22.23
CA SER A 56 18.14 -5.70 -21.63
C SER A 56 18.06 -5.60 -20.12
N PHE A 57 18.47 -6.67 -19.45
CA PHE A 57 18.55 -6.69 -17.99
C PHE A 57 19.80 -5.95 -17.49
N MET A 58 19.63 -4.71 -17.06
CA MET A 58 20.73 -3.82 -16.66
C MET A 58 20.30 -2.80 -15.60
N SER A 59 21.27 -2.15 -14.94
CA SER A 59 20.98 -1.03 -14.02
C SER A 59 20.16 0.05 -14.74
N GLY A 60 19.10 0.53 -14.08
CA GLY A 60 18.17 1.51 -14.61
C GLY A 60 17.09 0.94 -15.54
N CYS A 61 17.12 -0.36 -15.88
CA CYS A 61 16.01 -0.96 -16.62
C CYS A 61 14.73 -0.97 -15.77
N THR A 62 13.58 -0.93 -16.43
CA THR A 62 12.27 -1.02 -15.79
C THR A 62 11.62 -2.36 -16.10
N SER A 63 10.98 -2.96 -15.11
CA SER A 63 10.09 -4.12 -15.27
C SER A 63 8.69 -3.65 -14.91
N THR A 64 7.76 -3.84 -15.83
CA THR A 64 6.41 -3.25 -15.78
C THR A 64 5.33 -4.32 -15.99
N PRO A 65 5.20 -5.29 -15.06
CA PRO A 65 4.20 -6.34 -15.17
C PRO A 65 2.80 -5.79 -14.87
N ALA A 66 1.85 -6.12 -15.74
CA ALA A 66 0.44 -5.77 -15.56
C ALA A 66 -0.47 -6.86 -16.16
N GLY A 67 -1.65 -7.02 -15.58
CA GLY A 67 -2.60 -8.03 -16.05
C GLY A 67 -3.76 -8.27 -15.11
N SER A 68 -4.32 -9.49 -15.18
CA SER A 68 -5.48 -9.91 -14.41
C SER A 68 -5.05 -10.56 -13.10
N VAL A 69 -5.86 -10.37 -12.06
CA VAL A 69 -5.65 -11.00 -10.74
C VAL A 69 -6.89 -11.68 -10.20
N GLN A 70 -6.66 -12.60 -9.26
CA GLN A 70 -7.64 -13.08 -8.31
C GLN A 70 -7.09 -12.97 -6.89
N GLY A 71 -7.95 -12.67 -5.92
CA GLY A 71 -7.53 -12.63 -4.52
C GLY A 71 -8.69 -12.70 -3.53
N THR A 72 -8.37 -13.10 -2.29
CA THR A 72 -9.32 -13.40 -1.21
C THR A 72 -10.25 -12.22 -0.89
N HIS A 73 -9.75 -11.00 -0.98
CA HIS A 73 -10.52 -9.79 -0.69
C HIS A 73 -10.89 -8.98 -1.92
N ILE A 74 -10.28 -9.22 -3.08
CA ILE A 74 -10.51 -8.42 -4.30
C ILE A 74 -11.46 -9.09 -5.30
N GLY A 75 -11.71 -10.41 -5.16
CA GLY A 75 -12.39 -11.17 -6.20
C GLY A 75 -11.52 -11.28 -7.45
N SER A 76 -12.10 -11.10 -8.64
CA SER A 76 -11.35 -10.87 -9.87
C SER A 76 -10.99 -9.40 -10.03
N GLY A 77 -9.84 -9.09 -10.62
CA GLY A 77 -9.39 -7.71 -10.75
C GLY A 77 -8.22 -7.55 -11.71
N THR A 78 -7.53 -6.42 -11.60
CA THR A 78 -6.29 -6.15 -12.34
C THR A 78 -5.15 -5.74 -11.41
N PHE A 79 -3.92 -5.91 -11.87
CA PHE A 79 -2.73 -5.36 -11.24
C PHE A 79 -1.90 -4.56 -12.25
N ALA A 80 -1.20 -3.55 -11.73
CA ALA A 80 -0.17 -2.83 -12.44
C ALA A 80 0.97 -2.51 -11.49
N LEU A 81 2.20 -2.80 -11.91
CA LEU A 81 3.41 -2.51 -11.16
C LEU A 81 4.48 -1.99 -12.11
N SER A 82 5.32 -1.09 -11.63
CA SER A 82 6.57 -0.72 -12.30
C SER A 82 7.68 -0.66 -11.26
N VAL A 83 8.75 -1.41 -11.48
CA VAL A 83 9.97 -1.34 -10.66
C VAL A 83 11.15 -0.96 -11.54
N THR A 84 12.06 -0.16 -10.98
CA THR A 84 13.32 0.21 -11.62
C THR A 84 14.45 -0.54 -10.93
N ALA A 85 15.29 -1.20 -11.73
CA ALA A 85 16.50 -1.83 -11.23
C ALA A 85 17.56 -0.79 -10.88
N GLY A 86 18.18 -0.94 -9.72
CA GLY A 86 19.32 -0.17 -9.27
C GLY A 86 20.65 -0.73 -9.80
N SER A 87 21.75 -0.31 -9.19
CA SER A 87 23.10 -0.72 -9.56
C SER A 87 23.44 -2.13 -9.07
N ASP A 88 24.27 -2.85 -9.82
CA ASP A 88 24.68 -4.24 -9.55
C ASP A 88 25.73 -4.40 -8.43
N ASN A 89 25.84 -3.40 -7.55
CA ASN A 89 26.84 -3.28 -6.48
C ASN A 89 28.31 -3.41 -6.94
N GLY A 90 28.58 -3.34 -8.25
CA GLY A 90 29.92 -3.18 -8.79
C GLY A 90 30.42 -1.78 -8.43
N GLY A 91 31.24 -1.70 -7.38
CA GLY A 91 31.83 -0.42 -6.96
C GLY A 91 32.69 0.19 -8.07
N PRO A 92 32.88 1.52 -8.09
CA PRO A 92 33.66 2.22 -9.11
C PRO A 92 35.14 1.77 -9.20
N THR A 93 35.63 1.06 -8.18
CA THR A 93 37.01 0.56 -8.11
C THR A 93 37.21 -0.85 -8.65
N ASP A 94 36.14 -1.58 -8.96
CA ASP A 94 36.26 -2.92 -9.54
C ASP A 94 35.16 -3.18 -10.60
N PRO A 95 35.42 -2.85 -11.88
CA PRO A 95 34.50 -3.11 -12.98
C PRO A 95 34.33 -4.61 -13.28
N SER A 96 35.04 -5.50 -12.57
CA SER A 96 34.90 -6.96 -12.69
C SER A 96 34.08 -7.60 -11.57
N ASN A 97 33.71 -6.84 -10.53
CA ASN A 97 32.90 -7.35 -9.42
C ASN A 97 31.41 -7.16 -9.66
N HIS A 98 30.89 -7.82 -10.70
CA HIS A 98 29.46 -8.00 -10.85
C HIS A 98 29.05 -9.19 -9.99
N ALA A 99 28.16 -8.97 -9.01
CA ALA A 99 27.57 -10.06 -8.24
C ALA A 99 26.64 -10.90 -9.15
N THR A 100 27.23 -11.83 -9.89
CA THR A 100 26.52 -12.78 -10.74
C THR A 100 26.31 -14.10 -10.03
N ASN A 101 25.21 -14.77 -10.34
CA ASN A 101 25.02 -16.17 -9.96
C ASN A 101 25.94 -17.09 -10.81
N SER A 102 25.99 -18.38 -10.48
CA SER A 102 26.84 -19.36 -11.20
C SER A 102 26.50 -19.53 -12.68
N SER A 103 25.33 -19.05 -13.11
CA SER A 103 24.85 -19.05 -14.50
C SER A 103 25.08 -17.70 -15.21
N GLY A 104 25.73 -16.75 -14.54
CA GLY A 104 26.05 -15.42 -15.09
C GLY A 104 24.94 -14.37 -14.93
N GLY A 105 23.81 -14.70 -14.29
CA GLY A 105 22.69 -13.76 -14.07
C GLY A 105 22.91 -12.81 -12.92
N LYS A 106 22.38 -11.58 -13.02
CA LYS A 106 22.56 -10.50 -12.05
C LYS A 106 21.34 -10.32 -11.14
N CYS A 107 21.57 -9.96 -9.89
CA CYS A 107 20.53 -9.49 -8.97
C CYS A 107 20.73 -8.01 -8.65
N LEU A 108 19.76 -7.18 -9.02
CA LEU A 108 19.78 -5.73 -8.86
C LEU A 108 18.77 -5.33 -7.78
N PRO A 109 19.13 -4.46 -6.82
CA PRO A 109 18.16 -3.92 -5.88
C PRO A 109 17.11 -3.16 -6.69
N ALA A 110 15.83 -3.29 -6.36
CA ALA A 110 14.76 -2.71 -7.15
C ALA A 110 13.60 -2.23 -6.27
N ASN A 111 13.03 -1.10 -6.62
CA ASN A 111 11.88 -0.50 -5.96
C ASN A 111 10.93 0.11 -6.99
N ASN A 112 9.78 0.61 -6.54
CA ASN A 112 8.86 1.34 -7.42
C ASN A 112 9.60 2.33 -8.32
N SER A 113 9.27 2.31 -9.60
CA SER A 113 9.74 3.32 -10.55
C SER A 113 9.35 4.72 -10.09
N SER A 114 10.19 5.70 -10.37
CA SER A 114 9.90 7.11 -10.05
C SER A 114 9.20 7.78 -11.22
N GLY A 115 8.12 8.50 -10.94
CA GLY A 115 7.46 9.44 -11.83
C GLY A 115 7.70 10.89 -11.42
N LEU A 116 7.03 11.82 -12.11
CA LEU A 116 7.20 13.27 -11.90
C LEU A 116 6.90 13.72 -10.45
N LEU A 117 6.00 13.03 -9.76
CA LEU A 117 5.54 13.37 -8.41
C LEU A 117 6.09 12.44 -7.32
N GLY A 118 7.11 11.64 -7.64
CA GLY A 118 7.67 10.62 -6.75
C GLY A 118 7.39 9.19 -7.24
N PRO A 119 7.54 8.17 -6.36
CA PRO A 119 7.35 6.78 -6.73
C PRO A 119 5.96 6.50 -7.30
N ILE A 120 5.89 5.77 -8.41
CA ILE A 120 4.66 5.24 -8.99
C ILE A 120 4.26 4.02 -8.15
N PRO A 121 3.16 4.08 -7.39
CA PRO A 121 2.76 2.95 -6.56
C PRO A 121 2.41 1.75 -7.44
N GLY A 122 2.61 0.54 -6.89
CA GLY A 122 1.94 -0.64 -7.43
C GLY A 122 0.46 -0.56 -7.06
N THR A 123 -0.40 -1.03 -7.95
CA THR A 123 -1.85 -0.95 -7.79
C THR A 123 -2.50 -2.31 -8.02
N VAL A 124 -3.43 -2.67 -7.14
CA VAL A 124 -4.39 -3.76 -7.34
C VAL A 124 -5.79 -3.14 -7.38
N THR A 125 -6.54 -3.43 -8.44
CA THR A 125 -7.92 -2.96 -8.63
C THR A 125 -8.86 -4.14 -8.52
N ALA A 126 -9.79 -4.09 -7.60
CA ALA A 126 -10.80 -5.13 -7.39
C ALA A 126 -11.96 -5.03 -8.41
N ALA A 127 -12.82 -6.06 -8.44
CA ALA A 127 -13.96 -6.14 -9.36
C ALA A 127 -14.93 -4.95 -9.26
N ASP A 128 -15.05 -4.37 -8.08
CA ASP A 128 -15.90 -3.20 -7.79
C ASP A 128 -15.22 -1.87 -8.13
N GLY A 129 -14.00 -1.88 -8.66
CA GLY A 129 -13.21 -0.70 -8.97
C GLY A 129 -12.46 -0.10 -7.77
N SER A 130 -12.66 -0.63 -6.56
CA SER A 130 -11.89 -0.23 -5.38
C SER A 130 -10.41 -0.61 -5.57
N THR A 131 -9.49 0.26 -5.16
CA THR A 131 -8.05 0.07 -5.38
C THR A 131 -7.26 -0.04 -4.08
N ILE A 132 -6.17 -0.81 -4.12
CA ILE A 132 -5.07 -0.75 -3.16
C ILE A 132 -3.83 -0.25 -3.88
N ASN A 133 -3.17 0.73 -3.27
CA ASN A 133 -1.88 1.24 -3.69
C ASN A 133 -0.80 0.82 -2.68
N PHE A 134 0.38 0.45 -3.16
CA PHE A 134 1.49 0.03 -2.31
C PHE A 134 2.84 0.45 -2.85
N ASN A 135 3.80 0.59 -1.93
CA ASN A 135 5.21 0.70 -2.27
C ASN A 135 5.89 -0.66 -2.05
N THR A 136 6.90 -0.96 -2.85
CA THR A 136 7.69 -2.19 -2.82
C THR A 136 9.18 -1.91 -2.95
N VAL A 137 9.98 -2.72 -2.26
CA VAL A 137 11.43 -2.77 -2.31
C VAL A 137 11.88 -4.23 -2.29
N GLY A 138 12.90 -4.57 -3.07
CA GLY A 138 13.32 -5.95 -3.24
C GLY A 138 14.50 -6.11 -4.18
N TRP A 139 14.59 -7.27 -4.80
CA TRP A 139 15.62 -7.62 -5.77
C TRP A 139 14.97 -8.10 -7.07
N LEU A 140 15.44 -7.57 -8.18
CA LEU A 140 15.18 -8.09 -9.51
C LEU A 140 16.37 -8.95 -9.92
N CYS A 141 16.15 -10.23 -10.17
CA CYS A 141 17.19 -11.23 -10.38
C CYS A 141 16.98 -11.95 -11.71
N GLN A 142 17.96 -11.86 -12.59
CA GLN A 142 18.01 -12.63 -13.83
C GLN A 142 18.58 -14.02 -13.59
N GLU A 143 18.00 -15.04 -14.21
CA GLU A 143 18.41 -16.43 -14.03
C GLU A 143 19.79 -16.73 -14.62
N ALA A 144 20.11 -16.17 -15.78
CA ALA A 144 21.37 -16.39 -16.50
C ALA A 144 21.82 -15.12 -17.26
N GLY A 145 22.60 -15.27 -18.33
CA GLY A 145 22.96 -14.16 -19.22
C GLY A 145 21.73 -13.56 -19.94
N ASN A 146 21.90 -12.35 -20.47
CA ASN A 146 20.84 -11.67 -21.22
C ASN A 146 20.72 -12.22 -22.67
N PRO A 147 19.52 -12.49 -23.18
CA PRO A 147 18.22 -12.52 -22.49
C PRO A 147 18.01 -13.85 -21.76
N SER A 148 17.48 -13.78 -20.54
CA SER A 148 16.95 -14.92 -19.81
C SER A 148 15.84 -14.46 -18.86
N PRO A 149 14.96 -15.38 -18.42
CA PRO A 149 13.92 -15.06 -17.46
C PRO A 149 14.48 -14.37 -16.22
N TYR A 150 13.63 -13.57 -15.58
CA TYR A 150 14.01 -12.86 -14.37
C TYR A 150 12.85 -12.77 -13.38
N HIS A 151 13.20 -12.66 -12.11
CA HIS A 151 12.29 -12.70 -10.99
C HIS A 151 12.44 -11.44 -10.16
N TYR A 152 11.32 -10.90 -9.69
CA TYR A 152 11.30 -9.95 -8.60
C TYR A 152 10.95 -10.67 -7.30
N ASN A 153 11.71 -10.39 -6.24
CA ASN A 153 11.40 -10.81 -4.89
C ASN A 153 11.56 -9.63 -3.95
N GLY A 154 10.48 -9.17 -3.35
CA GLY A 154 10.48 -7.99 -2.50
C GLY A 154 9.43 -8.03 -1.41
N THR A 155 9.46 -6.98 -0.60
CA THR A 155 8.44 -6.68 0.39
C THR A 155 7.65 -5.45 -0.04
N TYR A 156 6.37 -5.43 0.28
CA TYR A 156 5.50 -4.27 0.01
C TYR A 156 4.86 -3.75 1.30
N ARG A 157 4.46 -2.48 1.25
CA ARG A 157 3.64 -1.82 2.27
C ARG A 157 2.51 -1.06 1.59
N ILE A 158 1.29 -1.27 2.06
CA ILE A 158 0.11 -0.53 1.60
C ILE A 158 0.29 0.95 1.95
N THR A 159 0.10 1.82 0.97
CA THR A 159 0.24 3.27 1.09
C THR A 159 -1.08 4.02 0.96
N GLY A 160 -2.13 3.34 0.52
CA GLY A 160 -3.48 3.87 0.49
C GLY A 160 -4.40 3.02 -0.38
N GLY A 161 -5.60 3.53 -0.62
CA GLY A 161 -6.59 2.86 -1.45
C GLY A 161 -7.83 3.73 -1.68
N THR A 162 -8.82 3.15 -2.35
CA THR A 162 -10.10 3.78 -2.63
C THR A 162 -11.25 2.84 -2.29
N GLY A 163 -12.48 3.38 -2.23
CA GLY A 163 -13.68 2.60 -1.93
C GLY A 163 -13.55 1.84 -0.61
N ARG A 164 -13.78 0.53 -0.66
CA ARG A 164 -13.69 -0.34 0.52
C ARG A 164 -12.27 -0.54 1.07
N PHE A 165 -11.24 -0.10 0.34
CA PHE A 165 -9.85 -0.13 0.78
C PHE A 165 -9.30 1.26 1.17
N SER A 166 -10.18 2.26 1.33
CA SER A 166 -9.76 3.65 1.64
C SER A 166 -8.97 3.79 2.94
N THR A 167 -9.21 2.94 3.94
CA THR A 167 -8.48 2.90 5.22
C THR A 167 -7.49 1.74 5.31
N ALA A 168 -7.30 0.98 4.23
CA ALA A 168 -6.50 -0.23 4.24
C ALA A 168 -5.04 0.07 4.61
N VAL A 169 -4.52 -0.68 5.58
CA VAL A 169 -3.11 -0.69 5.95
C VAL A 169 -2.61 -2.14 6.01
N GLY A 170 -1.32 -2.34 5.80
CA GLY A 170 -0.74 -3.67 5.77
C GLY A 170 0.51 -3.77 4.92
N GLY A 171 0.91 -4.99 4.64
CA GLY A 171 2.14 -5.29 3.92
C GLY A 171 2.43 -6.78 3.91
N GLY A 172 3.54 -7.15 3.28
CA GLY A 172 3.95 -8.54 3.12
C GLY A 172 5.01 -8.70 2.03
N SER A 173 4.99 -9.85 1.36
CA SER A 173 5.87 -10.19 0.25
C SER A 173 5.17 -10.02 -1.10
N LEU A 174 5.94 -9.57 -2.08
CA LEU A 174 5.56 -9.48 -3.48
C LEU A 174 6.62 -10.19 -4.30
N THR A 175 6.20 -11.16 -5.09
CA THR A 175 7.05 -11.86 -6.05
C THR A 175 6.41 -11.84 -7.42
N TYR A 176 7.22 -11.72 -8.46
CA TYR A 176 6.77 -12.08 -9.80
C TYR A 176 7.90 -12.65 -10.63
N THR A 177 7.54 -13.47 -11.62
CA THR A 177 8.46 -14.04 -12.61
C THR A 177 8.07 -13.50 -13.97
N VAL A 178 9.06 -13.16 -14.79
CA VAL A 178 8.89 -12.82 -16.19
C VAL A 178 9.63 -13.85 -17.03
N ASP A 179 8.88 -14.61 -17.82
CA ASP A 179 9.45 -15.47 -18.85
C ASP A 179 9.85 -14.59 -20.04
N THR A 180 11.12 -14.65 -20.45
CA THR A 180 11.69 -13.95 -21.61
C THR A 180 12.45 -14.91 -22.54
N GLY A 181 12.40 -16.22 -22.28
CA GLY A 181 13.26 -17.24 -22.89
C GLY A 181 12.92 -17.57 -24.35
N VAL A 182 11.77 -17.13 -24.84
CA VAL A 182 11.39 -17.20 -26.25
C VAL A 182 10.92 -15.80 -26.65
N ILE A 183 11.50 -15.25 -27.72
CA ILE A 183 11.37 -13.85 -28.21
C ILE A 183 9.90 -13.35 -28.38
N THR A 184 8.90 -14.21 -28.15
CA THR A 184 7.48 -13.96 -28.37
C THR A 184 6.61 -13.88 -27.11
N SER A 185 7.13 -14.12 -25.90
CA SER A 185 6.30 -13.99 -24.69
C SER A 185 7.06 -13.34 -23.54
N ASN A 186 6.53 -12.21 -23.04
CA ASN A 186 6.98 -11.55 -21.82
C ASN A 186 5.98 -11.82 -20.70
N ASN A 187 5.59 -13.09 -20.54
CA ASN A 187 4.52 -13.45 -19.62
C ASN A 187 4.98 -13.19 -18.18
N SER A 188 4.15 -12.51 -17.40
CA SER A 188 4.40 -12.25 -15.99
C SER A 188 3.45 -13.06 -15.11
N TYR A 189 4.00 -13.66 -14.07
CA TYR A 189 3.26 -14.43 -13.06
C TYR A 189 3.53 -13.78 -11.71
N MET A 190 2.50 -13.27 -11.05
CA MET A 190 2.63 -12.47 -9.84
C MET A 190 1.95 -13.14 -8.65
N LYS A 191 2.55 -12.98 -7.46
CA LYS A 191 1.96 -13.34 -6.18
C LYS A 191 2.25 -12.26 -5.15
N ILE A 192 1.21 -11.84 -4.46
CA ILE A 192 1.28 -11.02 -3.24
C ILE A 192 0.73 -11.87 -2.10
N ASP A 193 1.48 -11.98 -1.03
CA ASP A 193 1.05 -12.59 0.23
C ASP A 193 1.36 -11.63 1.38
N GLY A 194 0.45 -11.45 2.31
CA GLY A 194 0.64 -10.54 3.42
C GLY A 194 -0.57 -10.45 4.33
N THR A 195 -0.66 -9.33 5.02
CA THR A 195 -1.77 -9.03 5.93
C THR A 195 -2.38 -7.67 5.64
N ILE A 196 -3.68 -7.54 5.84
CA ILE A 196 -4.45 -6.30 5.67
C ILE A 196 -5.33 -6.01 6.88
N ASN A 197 -5.48 -4.74 7.22
CA ASN A 197 -6.40 -4.23 8.25
C ASN A 197 -7.12 -2.98 7.72
N PHE A 198 -8.32 -2.69 8.24
CA PHE A 198 -9.21 -1.62 7.80
C PHE A 198 -9.57 -0.65 8.93
#